data_AF-A0A7C6JGT9-F1
#
_entry.id   AF-A0A7C6JGT9-F1
#
_cell.length_a   1.000
_cell.length_b   1.000
_cell.length_c   1.000
_cell.angle_alpha   90.00
_cell.angle_beta   90.00
_cell.angle_gamma   90.00
#
_symmetry.space_group_name_H-M   'P 1'
#
loop_
_entity.id
_entity.type
_entity.pdbx_description
1 polymer ?
#
loop_
_entity_poly.entity_id
_entity_poly.type
_entity_poly.pdbx_seq_one_letter_code
_entity_poly.pdbx_strand_id
1 'polypeptide(L)'
;HTTHYSGPLLADGLQALSTATLASALPFAMVLLVVMWGLVKALREDVMKRDTHTQLHLAPRHGGPTTQDWQRRVRNLLTYPRRRHIQRFMEEVAIPAFEEVSAALDKQGANTRVEQTAKHVALHVGHDTELDFVYKIRPEAYALPTFVENDEEEDDVTERKYFRAEVHLREGGQNYDVMGWSRQEVIDDILDQYERHLHYLHLIR
;
A
#
# COMPACT_ATOMS: atom_id res chain seq x y z
N HIS A 1 27.34 -81.66 12.06
CA HIS A 1 26.53 -81.23 13.23
C HIS A 1 27.08 -79.90 13.70
N THR A 2 26.38 -78.78 13.81
CA THR A 2 25.00 -78.42 13.46
C THR A 2 24.96 -76.89 13.53
N THR A 3 24.22 -76.29 12.60
CA THR A 3 23.84 -74.88 12.41
C THR A 3 23.28 -74.15 13.64
N HIS A 4 23.52 -72.84 13.76
CA HIS A 4 22.62 -71.79 14.29
C HIS A 4 23.14 -70.39 13.84
N TYR A 5 22.54 -69.64 12.91
CA TYR A 5 21.38 -68.70 13.02
C TYR A 5 21.53 -67.74 14.23
N SER A 6 21.46 -66.39 14.20
CA SER A 6 20.93 -65.33 13.31
C SER A 6 21.52 -63.97 13.81
N GLY A 7 21.90 -62.97 12.99
CA GLY A 7 21.15 -61.74 12.63
C GLY A 7 20.38 -61.01 13.77
N PRO A 8 20.16 -59.67 13.77
CA PRO A 8 20.89 -58.51 13.25
C PRO A 8 20.93 -57.34 14.30
N LEU A 9 22.00 -57.16 15.08
CA LEU A 9 22.02 -56.12 16.13
C LEU A 9 22.39 -54.69 15.66
N LEU A 10 22.79 -54.52 14.40
CA LEU A 10 23.21 -53.23 13.85
C LEU A 10 22.08 -52.46 13.15
N ALA A 11 21.00 -53.12 12.74
CA ALA A 11 19.86 -52.47 12.10
C ALA A 11 18.94 -51.76 13.11
N ASP A 12 18.82 -52.30 14.33
CA ASP A 12 17.88 -51.82 15.34
C ASP A 12 18.37 -50.56 16.10
N GLY A 13 19.68 -50.42 16.29
CA GLY A 13 20.27 -49.23 16.95
C GLY A 13 20.16 -47.95 16.11
N LEU A 14 20.25 -48.03 14.79
CA LEU A 14 20.06 -46.88 13.90
C LEU A 14 18.59 -46.50 13.73
N GLN A 15 17.68 -47.49 13.66
CA GLN A 15 16.24 -47.23 13.62
C GLN A 15 15.74 -46.61 14.94
N ALA A 16 16.22 -47.08 16.10
CA ALA A 16 15.90 -46.52 17.40
C ALA A 16 16.43 -45.07 17.59
N LEU A 17 17.63 -44.76 17.08
CA LEU A 17 18.19 -43.40 17.16
C LEU A 17 17.42 -42.41 16.26
N SER A 18 17.00 -42.86 15.07
CA SER A 18 16.19 -42.04 14.16
C SER A 18 14.77 -41.80 14.68
N THR A 19 14.16 -42.80 15.31
CA THR A 19 12.80 -42.70 15.88
C THR A 19 12.78 -41.85 17.16
N ALA A 20 13.80 -41.90 18.01
CA ALA A 20 13.93 -41.00 19.17
C ALA A 20 14.08 -39.52 18.76
N THR A 21 14.78 -39.26 17.65
CA THR A 21 14.93 -37.90 17.11
C THR A 21 13.63 -37.43 16.43
N LEU A 22 12.94 -38.31 15.71
CA LEU A 22 11.65 -38.02 15.07
C LEU A 22 10.53 -37.79 16.10
N ALA A 23 10.53 -38.57 17.19
CA ALA A 23 9.57 -38.45 18.28
C ALA A 23 9.77 -37.16 19.11
N SER A 24 11.01 -36.68 19.23
CA SER A 24 11.33 -35.41 19.92
C SER A 24 11.22 -34.18 19.03
N ALA A 25 11.29 -34.32 17.71
CA ALA A 25 11.09 -33.23 16.75
C ALA A 25 9.62 -32.82 16.59
N LEU A 26 8.68 -33.76 16.74
CA LEU A 26 7.24 -33.49 16.62
C LEU A 26 6.69 -32.44 17.63
N PRO A 27 6.99 -32.53 18.94
CA PRO A 27 6.56 -31.49 19.88
C PRO A 27 7.23 -30.14 19.60
N PHE A 28 8.48 -30.14 19.14
CA PHE A 28 9.17 -28.91 18.75
C PHE A 28 8.55 -28.28 17.50
N ALA A 29 8.17 -29.07 16.51
CA ALA A 29 7.46 -28.60 15.32
C ALA A 29 6.10 -27.97 15.67
N MET A 30 5.36 -28.54 16.62
CA MET A 30 4.11 -27.95 17.11
C MET A 30 4.34 -26.57 17.73
N VAL A 31 5.38 -26.42 18.55
CA VAL A 31 5.77 -25.12 19.12
C VAL A 31 6.15 -24.14 18.01
N LEU A 32 6.94 -24.55 17.02
CA LEU A 32 7.31 -23.71 15.88
C LEU A 32 6.10 -23.25 15.08
N LEU A 33 5.09 -24.12 14.87
CA LEU A 33 3.85 -23.74 14.19
C LEU A 33 3.06 -22.71 14.98
N VAL A 34 2.97 -22.84 16.31
CA VAL A 34 2.32 -21.85 17.18
C VAL A 34 3.06 -20.52 17.17
N VAL A 35 4.40 -20.55 17.22
CA VAL A 35 5.24 -19.35 17.12
C VAL A 35 5.08 -18.68 15.75
N MET A 36 5.09 -19.44 14.66
CA MET A 36 4.91 -18.92 13.31
C MET A 36 3.52 -18.32 13.13
N TRP A 37 2.47 -18.96 13.67
CA TRP A 37 1.13 -18.40 13.68
C TRP A 37 1.04 -17.10 14.51
N GLY A 38 1.66 -17.08 15.69
CA GLY A 38 1.75 -15.89 16.53
C GLY A 38 2.48 -14.74 15.85
N LEU A 39 3.60 -15.03 15.18
CA LEU A 39 4.38 -14.05 14.43
C LEU A 39 3.60 -13.50 13.23
N VAL A 40 2.94 -14.36 12.45
CA VAL A 40 2.09 -13.92 11.33
C VAL A 40 0.94 -13.06 11.83
N LYS A 41 0.32 -13.41 12.97
CA LYS A 41 -0.75 -12.61 13.57
C LYS A 41 -0.23 -11.25 14.06
N ALA A 42 0.89 -11.24 14.79
CA ALA A 42 1.50 -10.01 15.29
C ALA A 42 1.94 -9.08 14.15
N LEU A 43 2.55 -9.63 13.09
CA LEU A 43 2.90 -8.88 11.89
C LEU A 43 1.66 -8.30 11.18
N ARG A 44 0.54 -9.04 11.10
CA ARG A 44 -0.71 -8.50 10.54
C ARG A 44 -1.26 -7.32 11.35
N GLU A 45 -1.21 -7.40 12.68
CA GLU A 45 -1.63 -6.31 13.56
C GLU A 45 -0.69 -5.11 13.48
N ASP A 46 0.63 -5.34 13.40
CA ASP A 46 1.63 -4.29 13.23
C ASP A 46 1.57 -3.64 11.86
N VAL A 47 1.30 -4.38 10.78
CA VAL A 47 1.08 -3.81 9.44
C VAL A 47 -0.14 -2.90 9.43
N MET A 48 -1.25 -3.32 10.03
CA MET A 48 -2.47 -2.48 10.11
C MET A 48 -2.22 -1.19 10.93
N LYS A 49 -1.51 -1.30 12.06
CA LYS A 49 -1.14 -0.14 12.89
C LYS A 49 -0.12 0.78 12.20
N ARG A 50 0.87 0.23 11.51
CA ARG A 50 1.88 0.99 10.74
C ARG A 50 1.28 1.66 9.52
N ASP A 51 0.38 1.00 8.79
CA ASP A 51 -0.38 1.61 7.70
C ASP A 51 -1.09 2.87 8.21
N THR A 52 -1.69 2.81 9.40
CA THR A 52 -2.39 3.97 9.98
C THR A 52 -1.41 5.10 10.37
N HIS A 53 -0.25 4.76 10.92
CA HIS A 53 0.73 5.76 11.39
C HIS A 53 1.54 6.39 10.25
N THR A 54 1.88 5.64 9.20
CA THR A 54 2.57 6.16 8.01
C THR A 54 1.62 6.99 7.15
N GLN A 55 0.33 6.64 7.07
CA GLN A 55 -0.72 7.47 6.42
C GLN A 55 -0.83 8.88 7.02
N LEU A 56 -0.56 9.05 8.32
CA LEU A 56 -0.63 10.35 8.99
C LEU A 56 0.58 11.26 8.72
N HIS A 57 1.71 10.69 8.25
CA HIS A 57 2.96 11.42 8.01
C HIS A 57 3.13 11.94 6.58
N LEU A 58 2.22 11.62 5.67
CA LEU A 58 2.18 12.10 4.28
C LEU A 58 1.23 13.29 4.07
N ALA A 59 0.82 13.95 5.16
CA ALA A 59 0.21 15.27 5.02
C ALA A 59 1.25 16.21 4.38
N PRO A 60 0.88 17.04 3.38
CA PRO A 60 1.80 17.93 2.70
C PRO A 60 2.54 18.77 3.74
N ARG A 61 3.84 18.50 3.95
CA ARG A 61 4.70 19.31 4.83
C ARG A 61 5.35 20.47 4.08
N HIS A 62 5.11 20.57 2.77
CA HIS A 62 5.85 21.44 1.86
C HIS A 62 5.10 22.71 1.43
N GLY A 63 3.99 23.05 2.10
CA GLY A 63 3.43 24.40 2.10
C GLY A 63 3.84 25.14 3.37
N GLY A 64 4.55 26.27 3.26
CA GLY A 64 4.81 27.13 4.41
C GLY A 64 3.52 27.45 5.17
N PRO A 65 3.55 27.65 6.50
CA PRO A 65 2.36 27.66 7.33
C PRO A 65 1.45 28.82 6.92
N THR A 66 0.41 28.53 6.14
CA THR A 66 -0.69 29.46 5.99
C THR A 66 -1.72 29.12 7.06
N THR A 67 -2.34 30.14 7.65
CA THR A 67 -3.33 29.98 8.72
C THR A 67 -4.53 29.07 8.32
N GLN A 68 -4.68 28.77 7.03
CA GLN A 68 -5.81 28.05 6.45
C GLN A 68 -5.60 26.54 6.22
N ASP A 69 -4.38 26.02 6.41
CA ASP A 69 -4.03 24.63 6.02
C ASP A 69 -4.74 23.57 6.89
N TRP A 70 -4.78 23.78 8.21
CA TRP A 70 -5.47 22.84 9.10
C TRP A 70 -7.00 22.96 9.00
N GLN A 71 -7.53 24.15 8.74
CA GLN A 71 -8.98 24.37 8.57
C GLN A 71 -9.49 23.72 7.27
N ARG A 72 -8.72 23.83 6.19
CA ARG A 72 -8.96 23.12 4.94
C ARG A 72 -8.91 21.61 5.16
N ARG A 73 -7.93 21.12 5.92
CA ARG A 73 -7.81 19.70 6.28
C ARG A 73 -9.02 19.20 7.08
N VAL A 74 -9.48 19.94 8.09
CA VAL A 74 -10.69 19.59 8.88
C VAL A 74 -11.93 19.54 7.97
N ARG A 75 -12.11 20.52 7.08
CA ARG A 75 -13.22 20.50 6.13
C ARG A 75 -13.17 19.28 5.21
N ASN A 76 -12.00 18.92 4.70
CA ASN A 76 -11.85 17.75 3.83
C ASN A 76 -12.16 16.44 4.60
N LEU A 77 -11.81 16.34 5.89
CA LEU A 77 -12.15 15.18 6.73
C LEU A 77 -13.65 15.00 6.95
N LEU A 78 -14.42 16.10 6.92
CA LEU A 78 -15.86 16.10 7.16
C LEU A 78 -16.70 16.11 5.88
N THR A 79 -16.05 16.13 4.71
CA THR A 79 -16.75 16.14 3.42
C THR A 79 -16.77 14.72 2.86
N TYR A 80 -17.92 14.29 2.34
CA TYR A 80 -18.07 13.05 1.58
C TYR A 80 -18.19 13.37 0.08
N PRO A 81 -17.10 13.33 -0.70
CA PRO A 81 -17.14 13.73 -2.10
C PRO A 81 -18.05 12.81 -2.91
N ARG A 82 -19.01 13.40 -3.63
CA ARG A 82 -19.83 12.70 -4.63
C ARG A 82 -19.03 12.50 -5.93
N ARG A 83 -19.55 11.66 -6.83
CA ARG A 83 -18.93 11.31 -8.12
C ARG A 83 -18.45 12.52 -8.94
N ARG A 84 -19.22 13.61 -8.97
CA ARG A 84 -18.85 14.84 -9.71
C ARG A 84 -17.60 15.52 -9.14
N HIS A 85 -17.41 15.50 -7.81
CA HIS A 85 -16.26 16.14 -7.18
C HIS A 85 -14.97 15.41 -7.49
N ILE A 86 -15.00 14.08 -7.49
CA ILE A 86 -13.80 13.30 -7.81
C ILE A 86 -13.43 13.40 -9.29
N GLN A 87 -14.42 13.40 -10.20
CA GLN A 87 -14.15 13.60 -11.63
C GLN A 87 -13.47 14.95 -11.88
N ARG A 88 -14.00 16.02 -11.28
CA ARG A 88 -13.38 17.35 -11.35
C ARG A 88 -11.95 17.35 -10.80
N PHE A 89 -11.73 16.72 -9.65
CA PHE A 89 -10.39 16.62 -9.07
C PHE A 89 -9.41 15.90 -10.02
N MET A 90 -9.84 14.79 -10.62
CA MET A 90 -9.01 14.04 -11.56
C MET A 90 -8.64 14.89 -12.79
N GLU A 91 -9.62 15.59 -13.38
CA GLU A 91 -9.45 16.36 -14.61
C GLU A 91 -8.72 17.69 -14.42
N GLU A 92 -9.03 18.45 -13.36
CA GLU A 92 -8.51 19.81 -13.17
C GLU A 92 -7.22 19.85 -12.32
N VAL A 93 -6.99 18.82 -11.50
CA VAL A 93 -5.90 18.80 -10.52
C VAL A 93 -4.93 17.65 -10.78
N ALA A 94 -5.38 16.39 -10.70
CA ALA A 94 -4.49 15.24 -10.71
C ALA A 94 -3.80 15.04 -12.07
N ILE A 95 -4.56 14.98 -13.17
CA ILE A 95 -3.98 14.77 -14.52
C ILE A 95 -2.97 15.88 -14.87
N PRO A 96 -3.30 17.18 -14.72
CA PRO A 96 -2.33 18.25 -14.99
C PRO A 96 -1.07 18.17 -14.12
N ALA A 97 -1.18 17.76 -12.84
CA ALA A 97 -0.01 17.57 -11.98
C ALA A 97 0.93 16.49 -12.52
N PHE A 98 0.38 15.36 -12.98
CA PHE A 98 1.18 14.25 -13.54
C PHE A 98 1.88 14.66 -14.83
N GLU A 99 1.18 15.37 -15.70
CA GLU A 99 1.74 15.89 -16.95
C GLU A 99 2.88 16.90 -16.68
N GLU A 100 2.71 17.77 -15.69
CA GLU A 100 3.74 18.75 -15.29
C GLU A 100 5.00 18.06 -14.74
N VAL A 101 4.85 17.09 -13.84
CA VAL A 101 5.97 16.32 -13.29
C VAL A 101 6.67 15.51 -14.38
N SER A 102 5.91 14.81 -15.23
CA SER A 102 6.46 14.05 -16.37
C SER A 102 7.30 14.95 -17.28
N ALA A 103 6.75 16.09 -17.69
CA ALA A 103 7.48 17.04 -18.54
C ALA A 103 8.74 17.62 -17.86
N ALA A 104 8.71 17.82 -16.54
CA ALA A 104 9.87 18.29 -15.78
C ALA A 104 10.97 17.23 -15.70
N LEU A 105 10.61 15.98 -15.43
CA LEU A 105 11.53 14.85 -15.34
C LEU A 105 12.13 14.49 -16.72
N ASP A 106 11.33 14.50 -17.78
CA ASP A 106 11.79 14.28 -19.16
C ASP A 106 12.85 15.31 -19.58
N LYS A 107 12.68 16.58 -19.18
CA LYS A 107 13.68 17.64 -19.42
C LYS A 107 15.01 17.38 -18.72
N GLN A 108 15.01 16.63 -17.62
CA GLN A 108 16.22 16.20 -16.91
C GLN A 108 16.79 14.87 -17.44
N GLY A 109 16.19 14.30 -18.50
CA GLY A 109 16.64 13.07 -19.13
C GLY A 109 16.14 11.79 -18.46
N ALA A 110 15.18 11.87 -17.53
CA ALA A 110 14.45 10.70 -17.07
C ALA A 110 13.50 10.23 -18.19
N ASN A 111 13.26 8.93 -18.29
CA ASN A 111 12.25 8.39 -19.20
C ASN A 111 10.93 8.29 -18.43
N THR A 112 9.96 9.15 -18.74
CA THR A 112 8.66 9.14 -18.08
C THR A 112 7.51 8.83 -19.03
N ARG A 113 6.44 8.27 -18.46
CA ARG A 113 5.18 8.00 -19.18
C ARG A 113 4.00 8.23 -18.26
N VAL A 114 3.08 9.09 -18.69
CA VAL A 114 1.77 9.23 -18.04
C VAL A 114 0.76 8.30 -18.70
N GLU A 115 0.14 7.44 -17.90
CA GLU A 115 -0.96 6.57 -18.31
C GLU A 115 -2.27 7.12 -17.72
N GLN A 116 -3.21 7.45 -18.60
CA GLN A 116 -4.53 7.94 -18.22
C GLN A 116 -5.59 6.94 -18.66
N THR A 117 -6.40 6.47 -17.72
CA THR A 117 -7.53 5.57 -17.99
C THR A 117 -8.78 6.11 -17.29
N ALA A 118 -9.97 5.64 -17.68
CA ALA A 118 -11.22 5.96 -16.98
C ALA A 118 -11.23 5.61 -15.48
N LYS A 119 -10.28 4.77 -15.02
CA LYS A 119 -10.19 4.28 -13.64
C LYS A 119 -9.02 4.86 -12.85
N HIS A 120 -8.03 5.50 -13.48
CA HIS A 120 -6.83 5.98 -12.80
C HIS A 120 -5.96 6.88 -13.67
N VAL A 121 -5.06 7.62 -13.03
CA VAL A 121 -3.88 8.24 -13.67
C VAL A 121 -2.62 7.68 -13.02
N ALA A 122 -1.60 7.35 -13.80
CA ALA A 122 -0.32 6.83 -13.33
C ALA A 122 0.86 7.53 -14.00
N LEU A 123 1.90 7.80 -13.22
CA LEU A 123 3.21 8.25 -13.68
C LEU A 123 4.16 7.08 -13.54
N HIS A 124 4.78 6.69 -14.65
CA HIS A 124 5.85 5.71 -14.71
C HIS A 124 7.16 6.44 -14.99
N VAL A 125 8.22 6.09 -14.26
CA VAL A 125 9.59 6.61 -14.48
C VAL A 125 10.56 5.44 -14.55
N GLY A 126 11.17 5.22 -15.72
CA GLY A 126 12.04 4.07 -15.99
C GLY A 126 11.84 3.43 -17.36
N HIS A 127 12.08 2.11 -17.47
CA HIS A 127 12.04 1.34 -18.73
C HIS A 127 11.17 0.07 -18.63
N ASP A 128 10.07 0.13 -17.88
CA ASP A 128 9.14 -0.97 -17.59
C ASP A 128 9.83 -2.20 -16.97
N THR A 129 10.75 -1.96 -16.04
CA THR A 129 11.49 -3.00 -15.31
C THR A 129 10.95 -3.23 -13.90
N GLU A 130 11.35 -4.33 -13.25
CA GLU A 130 11.06 -4.60 -11.83
C GLU A 130 11.65 -3.57 -10.85
N LEU A 131 12.36 -2.52 -11.31
CA LEU A 131 12.89 -1.44 -10.48
C LEU A 131 12.30 -0.05 -10.83
N ASP A 132 11.31 0.02 -11.70
CA ASP A 132 10.66 1.26 -12.09
C ASP A 132 9.84 1.92 -10.97
N PHE A 133 9.80 3.24 -10.97
CA PHE A 133 8.92 4.00 -10.11
C PHE A 133 7.54 4.14 -10.75
N VAL A 134 6.49 3.82 -9.98
CA VAL A 134 5.10 4.02 -10.41
C VAL A 134 4.32 4.69 -9.30
N TYR A 135 3.79 5.86 -9.59
CA TYR A 135 2.86 6.60 -8.74
C TYR A 135 1.50 6.64 -9.42
N LYS A 136 0.42 6.25 -8.72
CA LYS A 136 -0.93 6.15 -9.30
C LYS A 136 -1.98 6.75 -8.39
N ILE A 137 -2.94 7.48 -8.95
CA ILE A 137 -4.17 7.91 -8.25
C ILE A 137 -5.37 7.20 -8.84
N ARG A 138 -6.19 6.60 -7.98
CA ARG A 138 -7.41 5.86 -8.33
C ARG A 138 -8.65 6.46 -7.65
N PRO A 139 -9.69 6.84 -8.40
CA PRO A 139 -11.01 7.07 -7.84
C PRO A 139 -11.64 5.76 -7.35
N GLU A 140 -11.83 5.62 -6.04
CA GLU A 140 -12.46 4.45 -5.40
C GLU A 140 -13.78 4.86 -4.71
N ALA A 141 -14.79 4.00 -4.84
CA ALA A 141 -16.13 4.25 -4.32
C ALA A 141 -16.39 3.43 -3.05
N TYR A 142 -16.84 4.09 -1.99
CA TYR A 142 -17.10 3.53 -0.67
C TYR A 142 -18.56 3.75 -0.26
N ALA A 143 -19.11 2.86 0.57
CA ALA A 143 -20.44 3.05 1.15
C ALA A 143 -20.43 4.16 2.20
N LEU A 144 -21.43 5.05 2.22
CA LEU A 144 -21.54 6.05 3.28
C LEU A 144 -21.64 5.40 4.67
N PRO A 145 -20.97 5.95 5.69
CA PRO A 145 -21.12 5.47 7.06
C PRO A 145 -22.55 5.60 7.58
N THR A 146 -22.98 4.66 8.41
CA THR A 146 -24.37 4.56 8.91
C THR A 146 -24.82 5.76 9.76
N PHE A 147 -23.89 6.55 10.29
CA PHE A 147 -24.16 7.71 11.16
C PHE A 147 -24.35 9.05 10.42
N VAL A 148 -24.30 9.03 9.08
CA VAL A 148 -24.66 10.21 8.27
C VAL A 148 -26.17 10.16 8.04
N GLU A 149 -26.95 10.78 8.94
CA GLU A 149 -28.35 11.12 8.68
C GLU A 149 -28.37 12.23 7.62
N ASN A 150 -28.82 11.91 6.41
CA ASN A 150 -29.00 12.89 5.35
C ASN A 150 -30.30 13.65 5.61
N ASP A 151 -30.21 14.96 5.89
CA ASP A 151 -31.35 15.89 5.99
C ASP A 151 -31.89 16.36 4.63
N GLU A 152 -31.47 15.76 3.52
CA GLU A 152 -31.90 16.17 2.18
C GLU A 152 -32.45 14.97 1.40
N GLU A 153 -33.79 14.87 1.41
CA GLU A 153 -34.57 14.11 0.45
C GLU A 153 -34.32 14.66 -0.97
N GLU A 154 -33.66 13.89 -1.83
CA GLU A 154 -34.10 13.60 -3.21
C GLU A 154 -33.04 12.79 -3.97
N ASP A 155 -33.56 11.80 -4.69
CA ASP A 155 -32.98 10.97 -5.74
C ASP A 155 -31.96 9.86 -5.39
N ASP A 156 -32.53 8.66 -5.48
CA ASP A 156 -31.93 7.35 -5.73
C ASP A 156 -31.38 6.60 -4.51
N VAL A 157 -32.21 5.67 -4.04
CA VAL A 157 -31.91 4.65 -3.01
C VAL A 157 -30.69 3.77 -3.38
N THR A 158 -30.15 3.93 -4.59
CA THR A 158 -29.08 3.12 -5.18
C THR A 158 -27.66 3.67 -5.05
N GLU A 159 -27.42 4.93 -4.64
CA GLU A 159 -26.04 5.46 -4.51
C GLU A 159 -25.77 6.21 -3.20
N ARG A 160 -25.89 5.50 -2.07
CA ARG A 160 -25.21 5.89 -0.82
C ARG A 160 -23.70 5.65 -0.91
N LYS A 161 -23.03 6.24 -1.91
CA LYS A 161 -21.58 6.11 -2.12
C LYS A 161 -20.86 7.45 -2.00
N TYR A 162 -19.72 7.44 -1.34
CA TYR A 162 -18.75 8.54 -1.38
C TYR A 162 -17.49 8.06 -2.08
N PHE A 163 -16.74 9.00 -2.65
CA PHE A 163 -15.58 8.71 -3.47
C PHE A 163 -14.32 9.27 -2.84
N ARG A 164 -13.22 8.54 -2.96
CA ARG A 164 -11.87 8.92 -2.52
C ARG A 164 -10.91 8.83 -3.69
N ALA A 165 -9.91 9.70 -3.72
CA ALA A 165 -8.84 9.66 -4.70
C ALA A 165 -7.64 9.04 -4.00
N GLU A 166 -7.47 7.73 -4.14
CA GLU A 166 -6.46 6.98 -3.39
C GLU A 166 -5.16 6.84 -4.17
N VAL A 167 -4.05 7.11 -3.50
CA VAL A 167 -2.72 6.87 -4.05
C VAL A 167 -2.38 5.38 -3.99
N HIS A 168 -1.66 4.89 -4.98
CA HIS A 168 -1.12 3.54 -5.03
C HIS A 168 0.30 3.58 -5.59
N LEU A 169 1.24 3.02 -4.85
CA LEU A 169 2.65 2.88 -5.24
C LEU A 169 2.96 1.42 -5.59
N ARG A 170 4.00 1.19 -6.38
CA ARG A 170 4.39 -0.17 -6.79
C ARG A 170 5.01 -0.97 -5.66
N GLU A 171 5.78 -0.34 -4.79
CA GLU A 171 6.47 -0.96 -3.65
C GLU A 171 5.51 -1.48 -2.56
N GLY A 172 4.21 -1.23 -2.71
CA GLY A 172 3.19 -1.61 -1.75
C GLY A 172 2.99 -0.56 -0.66
N GLY A 173 1.78 -0.55 -0.11
CA GLY A 173 1.35 0.44 0.87
C GLY A 173 0.98 1.79 0.24
N GLN A 174 0.19 2.51 1.02
CA GLN A 174 -0.19 3.92 0.85
C GLN A 174 -1.50 4.23 0.11
N ASN A 175 -2.60 3.57 0.52
CA ASN A 175 -4.00 3.94 0.19
C ASN A 175 -4.46 5.21 0.95
N TYR A 176 -3.73 6.32 0.85
CA TYR A 176 -4.19 7.60 1.39
C TYR A 176 -4.98 8.40 0.36
N ASP A 177 -5.89 9.22 0.85
CA ASP A 177 -6.81 10.01 0.04
C ASP A 177 -6.27 11.42 -0.15
N VAL A 178 -6.12 11.80 -1.42
CA VAL A 178 -5.64 13.12 -1.85
C VAL A 178 -6.78 14.05 -2.26
N MET A 179 -8.03 13.66 -2.01
CA MET A 179 -9.18 14.51 -2.31
C MET A 179 -9.06 15.88 -1.63
N GLY A 180 -9.25 16.91 -2.46
CA GLY A 180 -9.21 18.30 -2.03
C GLY A 180 -7.80 18.86 -1.87
N TRP A 181 -6.75 18.14 -2.30
CA TRP A 181 -5.42 18.70 -2.50
C TRP A 181 -5.41 19.65 -3.70
N SER A 182 -4.47 20.58 -3.71
CA SER A 182 -4.16 21.45 -4.84
C SER A 182 -3.21 20.74 -5.79
N ARG A 183 -3.04 21.30 -6.99
CA ARG A 183 -2.10 20.77 -7.97
C ARG A 183 -0.68 20.72 -7.41
N GLN A 184 -0.25 21.77 -6.71
CA GLN A 184 1.08 21.84 -6.10
C GLN A 184 1.26 20.73 -5.05
N GLU A 185 0.27 20.50 -4.19
CA GLU A 185 0.32 19.44 -3.17
C GLU A 185 0.45 18.04 -3.81
N VAL A 186 -0.18 17.79 -4.96
CA VAL A 186 -0.01 16.54 -5.71
C VAL A 186 1.38 16.44 -6.35
N ILE A 187 1.90 17.54 -6.92
CA ILE A 187 3.24 17.59 -7.51
C ILE A 187 4.30 17.28 -6.45
N ASP A 188 4.23 17.97 -5.31
CA ASP A 188 5.19 17.82 -4.21
C ASP A 188 5.21 16.36 -3.70
N ASP A 189 4.03 15.75 -3.55
CA ASP A 189 3.92 14.36 -3.12
C ASP A 189 4.48 13.35 -4.13
N ILE A 190 4.25 13.55 -5.45
CA ILE A 190 4.86 12.70 -6.48
C ILE A 190 6.39 12.77 -6.39
N LEU A 191 6.95 13.97 -6.23
CA LEU A 191 8.39 14.18 -6.12
C LEU A 191 8.96 13.57 -4.83
N ASP A 192 8.30 13.76 -3.69
CA ASP A 192 8.68 13.15 -2.40
C ASP A 192 8.76 11.62 -2.52
N GLN A 193 7.78 10.98 -3.17
CA GLN A 193 7.81 9.53 -3.37
C GLN A 193 8.90 9.09 -4.34
N TYR A 194 9.16 9.87 -5.39
CA TYR A 194 10.23 9.59 -6.34
C TYR A 194 11.62 9.71 -5.68
N GLU A 195 11.85 10.72 -4.84
CA GLU A 195 13.07 10.86 -4.05
C GLU A 195 13.30 9.66 -3.13
N ARG A 196 12.25 9.21 -2.43
CA ARG A 196 12.31 8.02 -1.57
C ARG A 196 12.66 6.77 -2.38
N HIS A 197 12.09 6.63 -3.57
CA HIS A 197 12.40 5.53 -4.48
C HIS A 197 13.89 5.57 -4.92
N LEU A 198 14.41 6.73 -5.31
CA LEU A 198 15.83 6.88 -5.65
C LEU A 198 16.75 6.55 -4.47
N HIS A 199 16.39 6.97 -3.25
CA HIS A 199 17.14 6.62 -2.05
C HIS A 199 17.13 5.11 -1.79
N TYR A 200 15.99 4.44 -1.97
CA TYR A 200 15.90 2.99 -1.87
C TYR A 200 16.81 2.30 -2.90
N LEU A 201 16.78 2.72 -4.17
CA LEU A 201 17.66 2.18 -5.21
C LEU A 201 19.16 2.36 -4.88
N HIS A 202 19.53 3.44 -4.18
CA HIS A 202 20.91 3.67 -3.74
C HIS A 202 21.34 2.69 -2.63
N LEU A 203 20.43 2.33 -1.71
CA LEU A 203 20.72 1.44 -0.58
C LEU A 203 20.83 -0.04 -0.97
N ILE A 204 20.14 -0.46 -2.04
CA ILE A 204 20.18 -1.86 -2.52
C ILE A 204 21.34 -2.15 -3.47
N ARG A 205 22.19 -1.15 -3.77
CA ARG A 205 23.37 -1.26 -4.63
C ARG A 205 24.63 -1.52 -3.81
#